data_AF-A0AB38DT53-F1
#
_entry.id   AF-A0AB38DT53-F1
#
_cell.length_a   1.000
_cell.length_b   1.000
_cell.length_c   1.000
_cell.angle_alpha   90.00
_cell.angle_beta   90.00
_cell.angle_gamma   90.00
#
_symmetry.space_group_name_H-M   'P 1'
#
loop_
_entity.id
_entity.type
_entity.pdbx_description
1 polymer ?
#
loop_
_entity_poly.entity_id
_entity_poly.type
_entity_poly.pdbx_seq_one_letter_code
_entity_poly.pdbx_strand_id
1 'polypeptide(L)'
;MEQPGKHNEIDNRPLKETLADTALSLLSQGEDYTDLADTSCEFGYLFGFDGHGLEALFKITTDRGEHYFTAQGQSLKHLNIDDVAFQEISRKFLELHG
;
A
#
# COMPACT_ATOMS: atom_id res chain seq x y z
N MET A 1 9.43 27.59 -9.89
CA MET A 1 8.92 26.24 -10.18
C MET A 1 8.60 25.64 -8.84
N GLU A 2 7.34 25.72 -8.44
CA GLU A 2 6.85 25.07 -7.23
C GLU A 2 6.97 23.57 -7.49
N GLN A 3 7.75 22.86 -6.66
CA GLN A 3 7.72 21.40 -6.69
C GLN A 3 6.26 21.02 -6.40
N PRO A 4 5.61 20.17 -7.22
CA PRO A 4 4.24 19.75 -6.93
C PRO A 4 4.18 19.25 -5.48
N GLY A 5 3.20 19.75 -4.73
CA GLY A 5 3.08 19.52 -3.30
C GLY A 5 3.10 18.02 -3.00
N LYS A 6 4.08 17.59 -2.21
CA LYS A 6 4.15 16.23 -1.67
C LYS A 6 3.63 16.27 -0.24
N HIS A 7 2.67 15.41 0.07
CA HIS A 7 2.03 15.33 1.37
C HIS A 7 2.18 13.92 1.94
N ASN A 8 2.68 13.82 3.18
CA ASN A 8 2.68 12.54 3.87
C ASN A 8 1.26 12.25 4.34
N GLU A 9 0.70 11.16 3.85
CA GLU A 9 -0.68 10.74 4.09
C GLU A 9 -0.72 9.49 5.00
N ILE A 10 0.38 9.16 5.69
CA ILE A 10 0.46 7.99 6.56
C ILE A 10 -0.55 8.04 7.71
N ASP A 11 -1.00 9.21 8.14
CA ASP A 11 -2.05 9.33 9.18
C ASP A 11 -3.48 9.42 8.60
N ASN A 12 -3.62 9.38 7.28
CA ASN A 12 -4.91 9.44 6.60
C ASN A 12 -5.61 8.07 6.65
N ARG A 13 -6.33 7.84 7.76
CA ARG A 13 -7.12 6.61 7.98
C ARG A 13 -8.10 6.28 6.83
N PRO A 14 -8.97 7.19 6.36
CA PRO A 14 -9.93 6.82 5.32
C PRO A 14 -9.25 6.44 3.99
N LEU A 15 -8.10 7.05 3.67
CA LEU A 15 -7.32 6.64 2.50
C LEU A 15 -6.71 5.25 2.69
N LYS A 16 -6.16 4.95 3.87
CA LYS A 16 -5.62 3.63 4.20
C LYS A 16 -6.69 2.54 4.11
N GLU A 17 -7.88 2.80 4.65
CA GLU A 17 -9.03 1.88 4.59
C GLU A 17 -9.43 1.64 3.13
N THR A 18 -9.57 2.69 2.33
CA THR A 18 -9.92 2.58 0.90
C THR A 18 -8.90 1.73 0.13
N LEU A 19 -7.60 1.92 0.38
CA LEU A 19 -6.53 1.15 -0.27
C LEU A 19 -6.55 -0.32 0.18
N ALA A 20 -6.77 -0.57 1.47
CA ALA A 20 -6.88 -1.92 2.01
C ALA A 20 -8.10 -2.66 1.43
N ASP A 21 -9.28 -2.05 1.43
CA ASP A 21 -10.51 -2.63 0.86
C ASP A 21 -10.35 -2.96 -0.63
N THR A 22 -9.70 -2.06 -1.39
CA THR A 22 -9.44 -2.28 -2.82
C THR A 22 -8.47 -3.45 -3.03
N ALA A 23 -7.41 -3.54 -2.22
CA ALA A 23 -6.45 -4.65 -2.27
C ALA A 23 -7.09 -5.99 -1.88
N LEU A 24 -7.91 -6.01 -0.82
CA LEU A 24 -8.68 -7.19 -0.43
C LEU A 24 -9.62 -7.65 -1.53
N SER A 25 -10.31 -6.70 -2.18
CA SER A 25 -11.18 -7.01 -3.32
C SER A 25 -10.43 -7.61 -4.52
N LEU A 26 -9.15 -7.28 -4.70
CA LEU A 26 -8.30 -7.90 -5.73
C LEU A 26 -7.88 -9.33 -5.35
N LEU A 27 -7.58 -9.58 -4.07
CA LEU A 27 -7.27 -10.92 -3.57
C LEU A 27 -8.48 -11.84 -3.70
N SER A 28 -9.66 -11.40 -3.25
CA SER A 28 -10.90 -12.17 -3.33
C SER A 28 -11.38 -12.47 -4.75
N GLN A 29 -10.90 -11.74 -5.77
CA GLN A 29 -11.24 -12.01 -7.17
C GLN A 29 -10.51 -13.21 -7.79
N GLY A 30 -9.65 -13.92 -7.03
CA GLY A 30 -8.96 -15.12 -7.48
C GLY A 30 -8.98 -16.30 -6.51
N GLU A 31 -9.47 -16.11 -5.29
CA GLU A 31 -9.43 -17.12 -4.23
C GLU A 31 -10.67 -17.04 -3.32
N ASP A 32 -11.06 -18.21 -2.82
CA ASP A 32 -12.13 -18.35 -1.82
C ASP A 32 -11.58 -17.97 -0.44
N TYR A 33 -11.39 -16.67 -0.17
CA TYR A 33 -11.09 -16.16 1.17
C TYR A 33 -12.36 -16.34 2.01
N THR A 34 -12.44 -17.47 2.70
CA THR A 34 -13.67 -17.94 3.36
C THR A 34 -13.98 -17.13 4.62
N ASP A 35 -12.95 -16.54 5.24
CA ASP A 35 -13.08 -15.67 6.40
C ASP A 35 -11.88 -14.71 6.41
N LEU A 36 -12.11 -13.39 6.27
CA LEU A 36 -11.06 -12.37 6.42
C LEU A 36 -10.62 -12.21 7.90
N ALA A 37 -10.76 -13.24 8.73
CA ALA A 37 -10.33 -13.24 10.12
C ALA A 37 -8.82 -12.98 10.21
N ASP A 38 -8.44 -12.20 11.22
CA ASP A 38 -7.05 -11.80 11.47
C ASP A 38 -6.40 -10.98 10.34
N THR A 39 -7.20 -10.43 9.42
CA THR A 39 -6.67 -9.56 8.37
C THR A 39 -6.11 -8.28 8.98
N SER A 40 -4.84 -8.00 8.72
CA SER A 40 -4.18 -6.76 9.13
C SER A 40 -3.53 -6.08 7.94
N CYS A 41 -3.40 -4.76 8.00
CA CYS A 41 -2.79 -3.95 6.95
C CYS A 41 -1.70 -3.06 7.55
N GLU A 42 -0.49 -3.15 6.99
CA GLU A 42 0.67 -2.37 7.40
C GLU A 42 1.20 -1.55 6.21
N PHE A 43 1.33 -0.24 6.41
CA PHE A 43 1.86 0.67 5.39
C PHE A 43 3.33 0.92 5.64
N GLY A 44 4.16 0.67 4.63
CA GLY A 44 5.55 1.10 4.61
C GLY A 44 5.67 2.59 4.35
N TYR A 45 4.90 3.10 3.39
CA TYR A 45 4.73 4.54 3.16
C TYR A 45 3.40 4.84 2.44
N LEU A 46 2.95 6.09 2.57
CA LEU A 46 1.76 6.60 1.87
C LEU A 46 1.92 8.11 1.65
N PHE A 47 2.00 8.53 0.40
CA PHE A 47 2.21 9.91 0.01
C PHE A 47 1.23 10.34 -1.09
N GLY A 48 0.72 11.55 -0.97
CA GLY A 48 0.01 12.24 -2.05
C GLY A 48 0.94 13.16 -2.81
N PHE A 49 0.85 13.17 -4.13
CA PHE A 49 1.56 14.07 -5.03
C PHE A 49 0.58 14.89 -5.85
N ASP A 50 0.64 16.21 -5.72
CA ASP A 50 -0.19 17.11 -6.50
C ASP A 50 0.04 16.90 -8.00
N GLY A 51 -1.03 16.64 -8.75
CA GLY A 51 -0.98 16.35 -10.20
C GLY A 51 -0.49 14.96 -10.61
N HIS A 52 0.05 14.14 -9.70
CA HIS A 52 0.58 12.80 -9.98
C HIS A 52 -0.17 11.66 -9.26
N GLY A 53 -1.07 12.00 -8.33
CA GLY A 53 -1.88 11.03 -7.59
C GLY A 53 -1.17 10.52 -6.34
N LEU A 54 -1.50 9.32 -5.90
CA LEU A 54 -0.94 8.76 -4.66
C LEU A 54 0.17 7.75 -4.95
N GLU A 55 1.14 7.67 -4.05
CA GLU A 55 2.14 6.60 -4.03
C GLU A 55 2.13 5.93 -2.66
N ALA A 56 1.93 4.61 -2.66
CA ALA A 56 1.88 3.81 -1.44
C ALA A 56 2.57 2.47 -1.65
N LEU A 57 3.15 1.96 -0.58
CA LEU A 57 3.58 0.58 -0.45
C LEU A 57 3.04 0.06 0.88
N PHE A 58 2.30 -1.03 0.83
CA PHE A 58 1.67 -1.63 1.99
C PHE A 58 1.56 -3.15 1.83
N LYS A 59 1.39 -3.84 2.95
CA LYS A 59 1.16 -5.28 2.99
C LYS A 59 -0.14 -5.57 3.71
N ILE A 60 -0.81 -6.63 3.26
CA ILE A 60 -1.97 -7.21 3.91
C ILE A 60 -1.58 -8.60 4.37
N THR A 61 -1.71 -8.86 5.65
CA THR A 61 -1.53 -10.19 6.23
C THR A 61 -2.90 -10.82 6.42
N THR A 62 -3.08 -12.04 5.90
CA THR A 62 -4.29 -12.85 6.02
C THR A 62 -3.95 -14.21 6.64
N ASP A 63 -4.94 -15.09 6.84
CA ASP A 63 -4.72 -16.48 7.23
C ASP A 63 -3.85 -17.27 6.24
N ARG A 64 -3.76 -16.80 4.98
CA ARG A 64 -3.01 -17.45 3.89
C ARG A 64 -1.60 -16.92 3.71
N GLY A 65 -1.24 -15.85 4.41
CA GLY A 65 0.07 -15.26 4.38
C GLY A 65 0.05 -13.75 4.09
N GLU A 66 1.20 -13.26 3.65
CA GLU A 66 1.44 -11.85 3.41
C GLU A 66 1.35 -11.53 1.92
N HIS A 67 0.60 -10.47 1.62
CA HIS A 67 0.35 -9.99 0.27
C HIS A 67 0.80 -8.55 0.18
N TYR A 68 1.64 -8.24 -0.80
CA TYR A 68 2.31 -6.96 -0.91
C TYR A 68 1.71 -6.14 -2.04
N PHE A 69 1.47 -4.86 -1.81
CA PHE A 69 0.79 -3.99 -2.76
C PHE A 69 1.50 -2.67 -2.91
N THR A 70 1.53 -2.18 -4.15
CA THR A 70 1.87 -0.79 -4.45
C THR A 70 0.69 -0.09 -5.10
N ALA A 71 0.43 1.12 -4.65
CA ALA A 71 -0.47 2.04 -5.31
C ALA A 71 0.36 3.18 -5.93
N GLN A 72 0.16 3.43 -7.22
CA GLN A 72 0.85 4.48 -7.97
C GLN A 72 -0.16 5.18 -8.89
N GLY A 73 -0.40 6.47 -8.64
CA GLY A 73 -1.41 7.24 -9.33
C GLY A 73 -2.81 6.67 -9.11
N GLN A 74 -3.37 6.04 -10.15
CA GLN A 74 -4.68 5.37 -10.12
C GLN A 74 -4.58 3.84 -10.18
N SER A 75 -3.37 3.29 -10.17
CA SER A 75 -3.14 1.85 -10.28
C SER A 75 -2.80 1.24 -8.94
N LEU A 76 -3.44 0.14 -8.61
CA LEU A 76 -3.08 -0.74 -7.50
C LEU A 76 -2.54 -2.06 -8.08
N LYS A 77 -1.37 -2.50 -7.63
CA LYS A 77 -0.72 -3.71 -8.12
C LYS A 77 -0.31 -4.60 -6.97
N HIS A 78 -0.59 -5.90 -7.09
CA HIS A 78 -0.01 -6.93 -6.24
C HIS A 78 1.45 -7.18 -6.66
N LEU A 79 2.34 -7.26 -5.68
CA LEU A 79 3.77 -7.42 -5.85
C LEU A 79 4.18 -8.82 -5.43
N ASN A 80 5.08 -9.43 -6.22
CA ASN A 80 5.71 -10.69 -5.86
C ASN A 80 7.07 -10.40 -5.19
N ILE A 81 7.00 -9.98 -3.92
CA ILE A 81 8.15 -9.66 -3.07
C ILE A 81 7.97 -10.29 -1.69
N ASP A 82 9.05 -10.33 -0.90
CA ASP A 82 9.03 -10.75 0.51
C ASP A 82 9.19 -9.56 1.47
N ASP A 83 9.07 -9.81 2.78
CA ASP A 83 9.13 -8.77 3.82
C ASP A 83 10.47 -8.00 3.79
N VAL A 84 11.60 -8.64 3.49
CA VAL A 84 12.91 -7.96 3.43
C VAL A 84 12.89 -6.92 2.33
N ALA A 85 12.41 -7.30 1.14
CA ALA A 85 12.27 -6.38 0.02
C ALA A 85 11.27 -5.25 0.34
N PHE A 86 10.14 -5.55 1.01
CA PHE A 86 9.18 -4.55 1.46
C PHE A 86 9.81 -3.51 2.39
N GLN A 87 10.57 -3.96 3.40
CA GLN A 87 11.26 -3.06 4.34
C GLN A 87 12.34 -2.23 3.63
N GLU A 88 13.12 -2.83 2.73
CA GLU A 88 14.15 -2.11 1.96
C GLU A 88 13.56 -1.04 1.05
N ILE A 89 12.48 -1.35 0.32
CA ILE A 89 11.83 -0.39 -0.58
C ILE A 89 11.21 0.74 0.25
N SER A 90 10.52 0.40 1.34
CA SER A 90 9.91 1.38 2.25
C SER A 90 10.96 2.33 2.81
N ARG A 91 12.08 1.78 3.30
CA ARG A 91 13.19 2.56 3.82
C ARG A 91 13.79 3.47 2.76
N LYS A 92 14.14 2.94 1.58
CA LYS A 92 14.76 3.73 0.50
C LYS A 92 13.84 4.87 0.06
N PHE A 93 12.53 4.63 0.00
CA PHE A 93 11.56 5.67 -0.31
C PHE A 93 11.55 6.76 0.77
N LEU A 94 11.46 6.37 2.04
CA LEU A 94 11.48 7.32 3.16
C LEU A 94 12.83 8.04 3.31
N GLU A 95 13.96 7.46 2.91
CA GLU A 95 15.24 8.16 2.88
C GLU A 95 15.29 9.25 1.80
N LEU A 96 14.57 9.07 0.69
CA LEU A 96 14.48 10.03 -0.41
C LEU A 96 13.38 11.09 -0.20
N HIS A 97 12.32 10.72 0.51
CA HIS A 97 11.09 11.51 0.62
C HIS A 97 10.65 11.82 2.06
N GLY A 98 11.35 11.35 3.09
CA GLY A 98 11.12 11.69 4.49
C GLY A 98 11.62 13.07 4.87
#